data_AF-A0A7C6GYH6-F1
#
_entry.id   AF-A0A7C6GYH6-F1
#
_cell.length_a   1.000
_cell.length_b   1.000
_cell.length_c   1.000
_cell.angle_alpha   90.00
_cell.angle_beta   90.00
_cell.angle_gamma   90.00
#
_symmetry.space_group_name_H-M   'P 1'
#
loop_
_entity.id
_entity.type
_entity.pdbx_description
1 polymer ?
#
loop_
_entity_poly.entity_id
_entity_poly.type
_entity_poly.pdbx_seq_one_letter_code
_entity_poly.pdbx_strand_id
1 'polypeptide(L)' 'MGSEKPEVGKRIIYDSNPDEFSGHVGIYHMACSSCKHYWGDWKCAAFPKRIPGEITLGEHDHTTPIEGNGGVMYEKKA' A
#
# COMPACT_ATOMS: atom_id res chain seq x y z
N MET A 1 -6.23 13.05 -18.81
CA MET A 1 -6.57 11.79 -18.11
C MET A 1 -6.01 11.87 -16.71
N GLY A 2 -6.85 12.02 -15.69
CA GLY A 2 -6.38 12.05 -14.30
C GLY A 2 -5.87 10.65 -13.95
N SER A 3 -4.61 10.55 -13.54
CA SER A 3 -4.05 9.30 -13.04
C SER A 3 -4.84 8.88 -11.80
N GLU A 4 -5.60 7.80 -11.93
CA GLU A 4 -6.36 7.19 -10.84
C GLU A 4 -5.41 6.85 -9.68
N LYS A 5 -5.76 7.25 -8.46
CA LYS A 5 -4.95 6.97 -7.27
C LYS A 5 -4.81 5.45 -7.09
N PRO A 6 -3.64 4.94 -6.70
CA PRO A 6 -3.47 3.51 -6.52
C PRO A 6 -4.26 3.01 -5.30
N GLU A 7 -4.84 1.82 -5.41
CA GLU A 7 -5.56 1.19 -4.31
C GLU A 7 -4.59 0.75 -3.20
N VAL A 8 -4.88 1.15 -1.96
CA VAL A 8 -4.12 0.80 -0.76
C VAL A 8 -5.08 0.46 0.38
N GLY A 9 -4.74 -0.56 1.17
CA GLY A 9 -5.37 -0.82 2.45
C GLY A 9 -5.97 -2.22 2.60
N LYS A 10 -6.69 -2.43 3.70
CA LYS A 10 -7.35 -3.69 4.02
C LYS A 10 -8.77 -3.71 3.46
N ARG A 11 -9.08 -4.72 2.65
CA ARG A 11 -10.44 -5.09 2.24
C ARG A 11 -10.85 -6.38 2.93
N ILE A 12 -11.99 -6.38 3.60
CA ILE A 12 -12.58 -7.60 4.16
C ILE A 12 -13.55 -8.18 3.13
N ILE A 13 -13.34 -9.44 2.79
CA ILE A 13 -14.25 -10.23 1.96
C ILE A 13 -14.85 -11.30 2.85
N TYR A 14 -16.16 -11.28 3.02
CA TYR A 14 -16.86 -12.33 3.76
C TYR A 14 -17.06 -13.53 2.82
N ASP A 15 -16.59 -14.70 3.25
CA ASP A 15 -16.83 -15.93 2.52
C ASP A 15 -18.15 -16.53 3.01
N SER A 16 -19.02 -16.88 2.06
CA SER A 16 -20.26 -17.61 2.34
C SER A 16 -20.03 -19.11 2.64
N ASN A 17 -18.81 -19.61 2.44
CA ASN A 17 -18.37 -20.96 2.79
C ASN A 17 -17.54 -20.92 4.09
N PRO A 18 -18.11 -21.30 5.25
CA PRO A 18 -17.42 -21.25 6.52
C PRO A 18 -16.51 -22.48 6.66
N ASP A 19 -15.31 -22.42 6.10
CA ASP A 19 -14.22 -23.25 6.60
C ASP A 19 -13.70 -22.71 7.95
N GLU A 20 -12.82 -23.46 8.59
CA GLU A 20 -12.33 -23.26 9.98
C GLU A 20 -11.72 -21.86 10.24
N PHE A 21 -11.45 -21.06 9.21
CA PHE A 21 -10.87 -19.73 9.31
C PHE A 21 -11.93 -18.62 9.19
N SER A 22 -12.65 -18.39 10.29
CA SER A 22 -13.28 -17.10 10.67
C SER A 22 -14.36 -16.48 9.75
N GLY A 23 -14.81 -17.15 8.69
CA GLY A 23 -15.89 -16.67 7.82
C GLY A 23 -15.58 -15.39 7.02
N HIS A 24 -14.33 -14.94 7.00
CA HIS A 24 -13.87 -13.82 6.18
C HIS A 24 -12.38 -13.89 5.87
N VAL A 25 -12.00 -13.34 4.71
CA VAL A 25 -10.63 -13.15 4.25
C VAL A 25 -10.31 -11.66 4.24
N GLY A 26 -9.19 -11.28 4.87
CA GLY A 26 -8.63 -9.93 4.74
C GLY A 26 -7.65 -9.87 3.58
N ILE A 27 -8.00 -9.16 2.51
CA ILE A 27 -7.08 -8.85 1.40
C ILE A 27 -6.40 -7.51 1.67
N TYR A 28 -5.07 -7.49 1.62
CA TYR A 28 -4.30 -6.25 1.72
C TYR A 28 -3.83 -5.81 0.34
N HIS A 29 -4.28 -4.64 -0.10
CA HIS A 29 -3.81 -4.00 -1.32
C HIS A 29 -2.59 -3.13 -0.99
N MET A 30 -1.45 -3.48 -1.57
CA MET A 30 -0.19 -2.74 -1.36
C MET A 30 0.24 -2.02 -2.64
N ALA A 31 -0.15 -0.75 -2.78
CA ALA A 31 0.31 0.09 -3.90
C ALA A 31 1.84 0.19 -4.00
N CYS A 32 2.57 0.00 -2.90
CA CYS A 32 4.03 0.01 -2.93
C CYS A 32 4.57 -1.01 -3.95
N SER A 33 3.93 -2.16 -4.12
CA SER A 33 4.36 -3.20 -5.06
C SER A 33 4.44 -2.72 -6.53
N SER A 34 3.58 -1.78 -6.91
CA SER A 34 3.52 -1.17 -8.25
C SER A 34 4.33 0.14 -8.37
N CYS A 35 4.92 0.63 -7.28
CA CYS A 35 5.72 1.85 -7.26
C CYS A 35 7.15 1.60 -7.75
N LYS A 36 7.70 2.49 -8.57
CA LYS A 36 9.09 2.40 -9.10
C LYS A 36 10.16 2.43 -8.01
N HIS A 37 9.85 3.04 -6.86
CA HIS A 37 10.78 3.19 -5.75
C HIS A 37 10.81 2.00 -4.80
N TYR A 38 9.91 1.03 -4.99
CA TYR A 38 9.80 -0.14 -4.14
C TYR A 38 10.76 -1.24 -4.58
N TRP A 39 11.58 -1.71 -3.65
CA TRP A 39 12.61 -2.72 -3.88
C TRP A 39 12.36 -4.03 -3.10
N GLY A 40 11.16 -4.22 -2.57
CA GLY A 40 10.81 -5.40 -1.76
C GLY A 40 10.94 -5.17 -0.26
N ASP A 41 10.59 -6.19 0.52
CA ASP A 41 10.72 -6.24 1.99
C ASP A 41 10.18 -5.03 2.74
N TRP A 42 9.06 -4.46 2.26
CA TRP A 42 8.43 -3.28 2.87
C TRP A 42 9.39 -2.09 2.94
N LYS A 43 10.22 -1.87 1.93
CA LYS A 43 11.17 -0.73 1.91
C LYS A 43 11.12 -0.02 0.56
N CYS A 44 11.49 1.25 0.55
CA CYS A 44 11.64 2.06 -0.66
C CYS A 44 12.62 3.21 -0.45
N ALA A 45 12.86 4.01 -1.49
CA ALA A 45 13.73 5.19 -1.41
C ALA A 45 13.31 6.20 -0.32
N ALA A 46 12.01 6.37 -0.08
CA ALA A 46 11.48 7.25 0.98
C ALA A 46 11.70 6.66 2.39
N PHE A 47 11.57 5.34 2.51
CA PHE A 47 11.59 4.61 3.77
C PHE A 47 12.54 3.41 3.68
N PRO A 48 13.86 3.63 3.80
CA PRO A 48 14.84 2.58 3.57
C PRO A 48 14.90 1.52 4.68
N LYS A 49 14.47 1.86 5.90
CA LYS A 49 14.39 0.91 7.01
C LYS A 49 13.16 0.02 6.93
N ARG A 50 11.98 0.62 6.81
CA ARG A 50 10.68 -0.02 6.65
C ARG A 50 9.62 1.04 6.34
N ILE A 51 8.69 0.74 5.44
CA ILE A 51 7.51 1.56 5.13
C ILE A 51 6.57 1.48 6.34
N PRO A 52 6.13 2.64 6.88
CA PRO A 52 5.17 2.69 7.98
C PRO A 52 3.86 1.98 7.66
N GLY A 53 3.28 1.36 8.68
CA GLY A 53 1.99 0.67 8.58
C GLY A 53 0.88 1.59 8.05
N GLU A 54 0.81 2.81 8.57
CA GLU A 54 -0.14 3.87 8.20
C GLU A 54 -0.15 4.13 6.68
N ILE A 55 1.02 4.12 6.04
CA ILE A 55 1.13 4.27 4.58
C ILE A 55 0.60 3.03 3.87
N THR A 56 0.97 1.83 4.32
CA THR A 56 0.52 0.58 3.69
C THR A 56 -0.94 0.21 3.96
N LEU A 57 -1.54 0.82 4.99
CA LEU A 57 -2.96 0.70 5.33
C LEU A 57 -3.82 1.75 4.63
N GLY A 58 -3.19 2.74 3.97
CA GLY A 58 -3.88 3.76 3.19
C GLY A 58 -4.30 4.98 3.98
N GLU A 59 -3.82 5.12 5.22
CA GLU A 59 -4.07 6.28 6.08
C GLU A 59 -3.36 7.54 5.55
N HIS A 60 -2.26 7.34 4.82
CA HIS A 60 -1.52 8.40 4.13
C HIS A 60 -1.46 8.17 2.63
N ASP A 61 -1.91 9.17 1.87
CA ASP A 61 -1.81 9.19 0.41
C ASP A 61 -0.41 9.58 -0.04
N HIS A 62 0.40 8.58 -0.34
CA HIS A 62 1.79 8.80 -0.79
C HIS A 62 1.90 9.28 -2.25
N THR A 63 0.79 9.62 -2.92
CA THR A 63 0.78 10.46 -4.13
C THR A 63 0.92 11.95 -3.81
N THR A 64 0.84 12.32 -2.52
CA THR A 64 1.09 13.66 -2.01
C THR A 64 2.38 13.70 -1.18
N PRO A 65 3.02 14.88 -1.03
CA PRO A 65 4.19 15.03 -0.18
C PRO A 65 3.86 14.67 1.27
N ILE A 66 4.70 13.84 1.89
CA ILE A 66 4.64 13.53 3.32
C ILE A 66 5.88 14.16 3.96
N GLU A 67 5.69 14.88 5.06
CA GLU A 67 6.79 15.50 5.78
C GLU A 67 7.83 14.45 6.22
N GLY A 68 9.11 14.74 6.01
CA GLY A 68 10.20 13.84 6.41
C GLY A 68 10.45 12.64 5.49
N ASN A 69 9.71 12.47 4.38
CA ASN A 69 9.90 11.35 3.44
C ASN A 69 10.99 11.57 2.37
N GLY A 70 11.75 12.66 2.49
CA GLY A 70 12.80 13.03 1.53
C GLY A 70 12.29 13.54 0.18
N GLY A 71 11.02 13.92 0.07
CA GLY A 71 10.41 14.43 -1.17
C GLY A 71 10.07 13.33 -2.18
N VAL A 72 10.19 12.05 -1.80
CA VAL A 72 9.88 10.92 -2.67
C VAL A 72 8.37 10.67 -2.65
N MET A 73 7.75 10.77 -3.82
CA MET A 73 6.32 10.48 -4.02
C MET A 73 6.13 9.16 -4.75
N TYR A 74 4.92 8.60 -4.67
CA TYR A 74 4.53 7.45 -5.47
C TYR A 74 4.66 7.74 -6.97
N GLU A 75 5.27 6.82 -7.70
CA GLU A 75 5.28 6.82 -9.15
C GLU A 75 5.12 5.39 -9.65
N LYS A 76 4.13 5.17 -10.51
CA LYS A 76 3.80 3.86 -11.06
C LYS A 76 4.95 3.36 -11.94
N LYS A 77 5.30 2.08 -11.82
CA LYS A 77 6.19 1.40 -12.78
C LYS A 77 5.59 1.52 -14.19
N ALA A 78 6.45 1.75 -15.19
CA ALA A 78 6.08 1.71 -16.60
C ALA A 78 5.72 0.27 -17.03
#